data_AF-A0A5C5RTG0-F1
#
_entry.id   AF-A0A5C5RTG0-F1
#
_cell.length_a   1.000
_cell.length_b   1.000
_cell.length_c   1.000
_cell.angle_alpha   90.00
_cell.angle_beta   90.00
_cell.angle_gamma   90.00
#
_symmetry.space_group_name_H-M   'P 1'
#
loop_
_entity.id
_entity.type
_entity.pdbx_description
1 polymer ?
#
loop_
_entity_poly.entity_id
_entity_poly.type
_entity_poly.pdbx_seq_one_letter_code
_entity_poly.pdbx_strand_id
1 'polypeptide(L)'
;MEHVADLDWWCPVTKLYRARDGQHYAITCLDFWTASGTEVFLADENGIAIDADGDPTNGLTALVRWDDQMDHETAVARLTEWLSEA
;
A
#
# COMPACT_ATOMS: atom_id res chain seq x y z
N MET A 1 4.73 8.42 -7.39
CA MET A 1 5.74 7.65 -6.62
C MET A 1 6.57 6.81 -7.57
N GLU A 2 7.66 6.22 -7.10
CA GLU A 2 8.51 5.30 -7.90
C GLU A 2 8.28 3.86 -7.45
N HIS A 3 8.16 2.92 -8.39
CA HIS A 3 8.13 1.49 -8.08
C HIS A 3 9.51 1.00 -7.66
N VAL A 4 9.58 0.25 -6.56
CA VAL A 4 10.84 -0.26 -6.00
C VAL A 4 10.97 -1.76 -6.23
N ALA A 5 9.93 -2.53 -5.89
CA ALA A 5 9.94 -3.98 -5.97
C ALA A 5 8.53 -4.56 -6.00
N ASP A 6 8.40 -5.75 -6.56
CA ASP A 6 7.22 -6.60 -6.36
C ASP A 6 7.42 -7.42 -5.07
N LEU A 7 6.42 -7.43 -4.19
CA LEU A 7 6.49 -8.09 -2.88
C LEU A 7 5.89 -9.49 -2.95
N ASP A 8 6.50 -10.35 -3.78
CA ASP A 8 6.01 -11.70 -4.09
C ASP A 8 5.86 -12.63 -2.87
N TRP A 9 6.52 -12.29 -1.77
CA TRP A 9 6.52 -13.04 -0.51
C TRP A 9 5.36 -12.66 0.43
N TRP A 10 4.61 -11.60 0.11
CA TRP A 10 3.44 -11.17 0.86
C TRP A 10 2.15 -11.61 0.16
N CYS A 11 1.45 -10.70 -0.50
CA CYS A 11 0.36 -11.02 -1.42
C CYS A 11 0.86 -10.77 -2.85
N PRO A 12 0.67 -11.68 -3.84
CA PRO A 12 1.25 -11.58 -5.18
C PRO A 12 0.88 -10.31 -5.97
N VAL A 13 -0.13 -9.57 -5.53
CA VAL A 13 -0.58 -8.30 -6.11
C VAL A 13 -0.10 -7.09 -5.30
N THR A 14 0.89 -7.28 -4.42
CA THR A 14 1.48 -6.25 -3.58
C THR A 14 2.78 -5.75 -4.17
N LYS A 15 2.93 -4.43 -4.24
CA LYS A 15 4.15 -3.79 -4.74
C LYS A 15 4.60 -2.71 -3.78
N LEU A 16 5.92 -2.54 -3.71
CA LEU A 16 6.57 -1.51 -2.93
C LEU A 16 6.79 -0.26 -3.78
N TYR A 17 6.37 0.88 -3.25
CA TYR A 17 6.58 2.18 -3.84
C TYR A 17 7.31 3.11 -2.89
N ARG A 18 8.15 3.97 -3.44
CA ARG A 18 8.83 5.04 -2.71
C ARG A 18 8.26 6.40 -3.09
N ALA A 19 7.83 7.16 -2.10
CA ALA A 19 7.40 8.54 -2.26
C ALA A 19 8.60 9.51 -2.32
N ARG A 20 8.33 10.76 -2.69
CA ARG A 20 9.38 11.78 -2.92
C ARG A 20 10.12 12.17 -1.64
N ASP A 21 9.46 12.07 -0.50
CA ASP A 21 10.02 12.30 0.84
C ASP A 21 10.88 11.12 1.34
N GLY A 22 10.93 10.02 0.60
CA GLY A 22 11.67 8.81 0.96
C GLY A 22 10.85 7.77 1.73
N GLN A 23 9.59 8.06 2.09
CA GLN A 23 8.70 7.09 2.73
C GLN A 23 8.34 5.98 1.76
N HIS A 24 8.26 4.75 2.26
CA HIS A 24 7.84 3.60 1.48
C HIS A 24 6.41 3.19 1.82
N TYR A 25 5.70 2.71 0.80
CA TYR A 25 4.33 2.26 0.88
C TYR A 25 4.21 0.93 0.16
N ALA A 26 3.62 -0.06 0.83
CA ALA A 26 3.21 -1.30 0.19
C ALA A 26 1.75 -1.17 -0.22
N ILE A 27 1.50 -1.26 -1.52
CA ILE A 27 0.16 -1.14 -2.10
C ILE A 27 -0.28 -2.53 -2.53
N THR A 28 -1.43 -2.97 -2.03
CA THR A 28 -2.07 -4.24 -2.37
C THR A 28 -3.31 -3.95 -3.20
N CYS A 29 -3.29 -4.30 -4.48
CA CYS A 29 -4.44 -4.16 -5.39
C CYS A 29 -5.11 -5.53 -5.55
N LEU A 30 -6.13 -5.82 -4.74
CA LEU A 30 -6.83 -7.09 -4.76
C LEU A 30 -7.74 -7.17 -6.00
N ASP A 31 -7.41 -8.13 -6.87
CA ASP A 31 -8.19 -8.49 -8.05
C ASP A 31 -8.36 -10.01 -8.08
N PHE A 32 -9.20 -10.52 -7.17
CA PHE A 32 -9.53 -11.94 -7.10
C PHE A 32 -11.03 -12.15 -7.06
N TRP A 33 -11.48 -13.34 -7.49
CA TRP A 33 -12.89 -13.72 -7.49
C TRP A 33 -13.58 -13.60 -6.11
N THR A 34 -12.79 -13.68 -5.03
CA THR A 34 -13.28 -13.66 -3.64
C THR A 34 -12.88 -12.42 -2.86
N ALA A 35 -12.10 -11.51 -3.45
CA ALA A 35 -11.61 -10.31 -2.77
C ALA A 35 -11.32 -9.19 -3.78
N SER A 36 -11.92 -8.04 -3.55
CA SER A 36 -11.72 -6.81 -4.32
C SER A 36 -11.39 -5.68 -3.37
N GLY A 37 -10.55 -4.75 -3.82
CA GLY A 37 -10.22 -3.55 -3.08
C GLY A 37 -8.75 -3.20 -3.16
N THR A 38 -8.40 -2.03 -2.65
CA THR A 38 -7.02 -1.54 -2.61
C THR A 38 -6.67 -1.14 -1.20
N GLU A 39 -5.59 -1.71 -0.67
CA GLU A 39 -5.07 -1.39 0.65
C GLU A 39 -3.67 -0.83 0.55
N VAL A 40 -3.37 0.20 1.33
CA VAL A 40 -2.05 0.84 1.40
C VAL A 40 -1.53 0.71 2.81
N PHE A 41 -0.34 0.16 2.95
CA PHE A 41 0.36 0.02 4.22
C PHE A 41 1.60 0.91 4.22
N LEU A 42 1.92 1.48 5.39
CA LEU A 42 3.26 2.02 5.60
C LEU A 42 4.27 0.88 5.49
N ALA A 43 5.43 1.14 4.91
CA ALA A 43 6.49 0.14 4.81
C ALA A 43 7.87 0.78 5.01
N ASP A 44 8.86 -0.05 5.32
CA ASP A 44 10.27 0.33 5.22
C ASP A 44 10.83 0.09 3.80
N GLU A 45 12.11 0.41 3.61
CA GLU A 45 12.81 0.24 2.32
C GLU A 45 12.92 -1.22 1.84
N ASN A 46 12.74 -2.19 2.74
CA ASN A 46 12.77 -3.62 2.43
C ASN A 46 11.38 -4.18 2.15
N GLY A 47 10.33 -3.34 2.20
CA GLY A 47 8.94 -3.75 2.02
C GLY A 47 8.33 -4.42 3.25
N ILE A 48 8.92 -4.25 4.44
CA ILE A 48 8.31 -4.70 5.69
C ILE A 48 7.22 -3.70 6.07
N ALA A 49 5.98 -4.18 6.20
CA ALA A 49 4.86 -3.33 6.59
C ALA A 49 5.01 -2.85 8.04
N ILE A 50 4.71 -1.58 8.24
CA ILE A 50 4.71 -0.89 9.52
C ILE A 50 3.26 -0.60 9.88
N ASP A 51 2.91 -0.87 11.13
CA ASP A 51 1.57 -0.63 11.65
C ASP A 51 1.27 0.87 11.74
N ALA A 52 0.21 1.31 11.07
CA ALA A 52 -0.05 2.72 10.85
C ALA A 52 -0.62 3.46 12.07
N ASP A 53 -1.37 2.76 12.93
CA ASP A 53 -1.91 3.33 14.18
C ASP A 53 -1.01 3.02 15.39
N GLY A 54 -0.07 2.09 15.24
CA GLY A 54 0.89 1.70 16.27
C GLY A 54 0.28 0.91 17.42
N ASP A 55 -0.92 0.35 17.23
CA ASP A 55 -1.61 -0.49 18.20
C ASP A 55 -1.33 -1.99 17.94
N PRO A 56 -0.36 -2.60 18.64
CA PRO A 56 0.01 -4.00 18.41
C PRO A 56 -1.10 -4.99 18.80
N THR A 57 -2.20 -4.54 19.43
CA THR A 57 -3.27 -5.41 19.90
C THR A 57 -4.33 -5.71 18.85
N ASN A 58 -4.42 -4.89 17.79
CA ASN A 58 -5.42 -5.04 16.73
C ASN A 58 -4.86 -5.58 15.41
N GLY A 59 -3.53 -5.72 15.30
CA GLY A 59 -2.85 -6.33 14.17
C GLY A 59 -2.08 -5.30 13.34
N LEU A 60 -1.93 -5.57 12.05
CA LEU A 60 -1.34 -4.60 11.12
C LEU A 60 -2.47 -3.75 10.52
N THR A 61 -2.53 -2.47 10.90
CA THR A 61 -3.50 -1.52 10.38
C THR A 61 -2.99 -0.86 9.11
N ALA A 62 -3.80 -0.91 8.05
CA ALA A 62 -3.53 -0.20 6.80
C ALA A 62 -3.62 1.32 7.01
N LEU A 63 -2.78 2.08 6.31
CA LEU A 63 -2.87 3.54 6.27
C LEU A 63 -4.14 3.99 5.57
N VAL A 64 -4.47 3.35 4.45
CA VAL A 64 -5.67 3.64 3.66
C VAL A 64 -6.27 2.34 3.16
N ARG A 65 -7.61 2.30 3.14
CA ARG A 65 -8.41 1.26 2.49
C ARG A 65 -9.37 1.90 1.51
N TRP A 66 -9.41 1.38 0.29
CA TRP A 66 -10.40 1.71 -0.72
C TRP A 66 -11.13 0.44 -1.13
N ASP A 67 -12.46 0.48 -1.09
CA ASP A 67 -13.29 -0.66 -1.52
C ASP A 67 -13.24 -0.88 -3.04
N ASP A 68 -12.81 0.14 -3.79
CA ASP A 68 -12.63 0.07 -5.23
C ASP A 68 -11.45 -0.84 -5.60
N GLN A 69 -11.70 -1.75 -6.53
CA GLN A 69 -10.64 -2.46 -7.23
C GLN A 69 -9.93 -1.48 -8.19
N MET A 70 -8.62 -1.32 -8.01
CA MET A 70 -7.79 -0.46 -8.84
C MET A 70 -6.59 -1.24 -9.38
N ASP A 71 -6.04 -0.77 -10.49
CA ASP A 71 -4.67 -1.11 -10.84
C ASP A 71 -3.67 -0.26 -10.04
N HIS A 72 -2.41 -0.69 -10.06
CA HIS A 72 -1.34 -0.02 -9.33
C HIS A 72 -1.08 1.41 -9.81
N GLU A 73 -1.26 1.68 -11.11
CA GLU A 73 -1.07 3.02 -11.66
C GLU A 73 -2.07 4.01 -11.04
N THR A 74 -3.36 3.61 -11.03
CA THR A 74 -4.45 4.38 -10.45
C THR A 74 -4.28 4.52 -8.93
N ALA A 75 -3.94 3.43 -8.24
CA ALA A 75 -3.73 3.44 -6.79
C ALA A 75 -2.57 4.39 -6.38
N VAL A 76 -1.45 4.36 -7.11
CA VAL A 76 -0.31 5.26 -6.86
C VAL A 76 -0.67 6.71 -7.13
N ALA A 77 -1.41 7.00 -8.21
CA ALA A 77 -1.85 8.35 -8.53
C ALA A 77 -2.76 8.90 -7.42
N ARG A 78 -3.78 8.12 -7.01
CA ARG A 78 -4.71 8.47 -5.94
C ARG A 78 -4.01 8.67 -4.59
N LEU A 79 -3.06 7.79 -4.25
CA LEU A 79 -2.30 7.91 -3.01
C LEU A 79 -1.41 9.17 -3.02
N THR A 80 -0.79 9.48 -4.17
CA THR A 80 0.05 10.68 -4.32
C THR A 80 -0.76 11.96 -4.11
N GLU A 81 -1.98 12.01 -4.62
CA GLU A 81 -2.91 13.12 -4.42
C GLU A 81 -3.34 13.22 -2.94
N TRP A 82 -3.79 12.11 -2.34
CA TRP A 82 -4.20 12.06 -0.94
C TRP A 82 -3.12 12.54 0.03
N LEU A 83 -1.87 12.12 -0.18
CA LEU A 83 -0.73 12.57 0.65
C LEU A 83 -0.36 14.05 0.44
N SER A 84 -0.80 14.67 -0.66
CA SER A 84 -0.53 16.09 -0.91
C SER A 84 -1.55 17.02 -0.23
N GLU A 85 -2.71 16.47 0.15
CA GLU A 85 -3.79 17.19 0.84
C GLU A 85 -3.75 17.00 2.37
N ALA A 86 -3.00 16.02 2.87
CA ALA A 86 -2.81 15.70 4.28
C ALA A 86 -1.71 16.55 4.94
#